data_AF-A0A4Y8ZX14-F1
#
_entry.id   AF-A0A4Y8ZX14-F1
#
_cell.length_a   1.000
_cell.length_b   1.000
_cell.length_c   1.000
_cell.angle_alpha   90.00
_cell.angle_beta   90.00
_cell.angle_gamma   90.00
#
_symmetry.space_group_name_H-M   'P 1'
#
loop_
_entity.id
_entity.type
_entity.pdbx_description
1 polymer ?
#
loop_
_entity_poly.entity_id
_entity_poly.type
_entity_poly.pdbx_seq_one_letter_code
_entity_poly.pdbx_strand_id
1 'polypeptide(L)'
;MAELFGVPIEAVVAAIYRAPARLLAGLEPGTARRLVASLAELGLTLDIVPGGGALDAGPALDLAAEIDDPALADAATAVIAEFLGLPQEEALELLMTPPGVIMGNVSAATVEAFARRLPPGALRLATADPATSRYALFAGGLDAGTRAAVEAVVGASGTADNGGLVALDLNHEDSNRLWRRLAGTPGARLVNQAFLRFEMVLTGIAAVDEPTAAALETLAGVPAEALPELAGLLPVVVEDGIPHERVEARLLDYAAHGLAVTARLATFAEQVLVVDSGPPEALALLGIDTAAALPLRLPPLPAPRARLARHRLEAAGADVSQFQAPDRAA
;
A
#
# COMPACT_ATOMS: atom_id res chain seq x y z
N MET A 1 13.97 12.41 -28.42
CA MET A 1 14.17 10.96 -28.23
C MET A 1 13.05 10.16 -28.91
N ALA A 2 11.79 10.30 -28.49
CA ALA A 2 10.62 9.72 -29.16
C ALA A 2 10.40 10.24 -30.60
N GLU A 3 10.54 11.56 -30.80
CA GLU A 3 10.37 12.19 -32.11
C GLU A 3 11.42 11.74 -33.15
N LEU A 4 12.60 11.31 -32.69
CA LEU A 4 13.69 10.89 -33.59
C LEU A 4 13.45 9.50 -34.20
N PHE A 5 12.55 8.70 -33.63
CA PHE A 5 12.28 7.32 -34.03
C PHE A 5 10.79 7.02 -34.23
N GLY A 6 9.92 8.02 -34.12
CA GLY A 6 8.48 7.87 -34.35
C GLY A 6 7.76 6.97 -33.34
N VAL A 7 8.33 6.78 -32.14
CA VAL A 7 7.75 5.94 -31.09
C VAL A 7 7.33 6.81 -29.91
N PRO A 8 6.09 6.65 -29.39
CA PRO A 8 5.63 7.40 -28.22
C PRO A 8 6.59 7.26 -27.03
N ILE A 9 6.80 8.35 -26.27
CA ILE A 9 7.70 8.36 -25.10
C ILE A 9 7.25 7.28 -24.10
N GLU A 10 5.95 7.11 -23.96
CA GLU A 10 5.31 6.17 -23.04
C GLU A 10 5.69 4.72 -23.36
N ALA A 11 5.81 4.39 -24.66
CA ALA A 11 6.22 3.05 -25.09
C ALA A 11 7.71 2.79 -24.80
N VAL A 12 8.56 3.82 -24.93
CA VAL A 12 9.98 3.75 -24.57
C VAL A 12 10.14 3.54 -23.07
N VAL A 13 9.44 4.33 -22.25
CA VAL A 13 9.47 4.22 -20.79
C VAL A 13 8.96 2.85 -20.33
N ALA A 14 7.84 2.38 -20.90
CA ALA A 14 7.30 1.06 -20.61
C ALA A 14 8.30 -0.06 -20.95
N ALA A 15 9.01 0.04 -22.08
CA ALA A 15 10.03 -0.95 -22.44
C ALA A 15 11.21 -0.95 -21.45
N ILE A 16 11.63 0.21 -20.94
CA ILE A 16 12.70 0.31 -19.95
C ILE A 16 12.27 -0.36 -18.63
N TYR A 17 11.10 -0.03 -18.11
CA TYR A 17 10.63 -0.58 -16.83
C TYR A 17 10.19 -2.04 -16.91
N ARG A 18 9.93 -2.57 -18.11
CA ARG A 18 9.56 -3.97 -18.36
C ARG A 18 10.73 -4.80 -18.92
N ALA A 19 11.98 -4.36 -18.72
CA ALA A 19 13.12 -5.11 -19.22
C ALA A 19 13.14 -6.55 -18.63
N PRO A 20 13.38 -7.59 -19.46
CA PRO A 20 13.77 -7.51 -20.87
C PRO A 20 12.58 -7.22 -21.80
N ALA A 21 12.71 -6.19 -22.65
CA ALA A 21 11.69 -5.78 -23.61
C ALA A 21 12.30 -5.29 -24.93
N ARG A 22 11.50 -5.32 -25.99
CA ARG A 22 11.91 -4.80 -27.30
C ARG A 22 11.62 -3.30 -27.34
N LEU A 23 12.68 -2.49 -27.32
CA LEU A 23 12.56 -1.04 -27.39
C LEU A 23 12.09 -0.56 -28.77
N LEU A 24 12.71 -1.05 -29.84
CA LEU A 24 12.38 -0.72 -31.24
C LEU A 24 12.54 -1.96 -32.13
N ALA A 25 11.80 -2.00 -33.25
CA ALA A 25 11.87 -3.06 -34.25
C ALA A 25 12.13 -2.46 -35.64
N GLY A 26 12.68 -3.27 -36.56
CA GLY A 26 12.82 -2.89 -37.97
C GLY A 26 13.86 -1.79 -38.24
N LEU A 27 14.83 -1.60 -37.35
CA LEU A 27 15.90 -0.61 -37.54
C LEU A 27 17.00 -1.15 -38.44
N GLU A 28 17.49 -0.30 -39.34
CA GLU A 28 18.75 -0.53 -40.07
C GLU A 28 19.93 -0.68 -39.07
N PRO A 29 20.88 -1.62 -39.29
CA PRO A 29 21.92 -1.93 -38.33
C PRO A 29 22.79 -0.74 -37.89
N GLY A 30 23.03 0.22 -38.79
CA GLY A 30 23.78 1.43 -38.48
C GLY A 30 23.02 2.36 -37.53
N THR A 31 21.70 2.47 -37.69
CA THR A 31 20.82 3.25 -36.80
C THR A 31 20.68 2.58 -35.44
N ALA A 32 20.50 1.26 -35.41
CA ALA A 32 20.45 0.49 -34.16
C ALA A 32 21.73 0.67 -33.32
N ARG A 33 22.91 0.61 -33.96
CA ARG A 33 24.20 0.84 -33.27
C ARG A 33 24.33 2.25 -32.69
N ARG A 34 23.94 3.29 -33.42
CA ARG A 34 23.96 4.67 -32.90
C ARG A 34 23.01 4.85 -31.71
N LEU A 35 21.84 4.22 -31.77
CA LEU A 35 20.87 4.26 -30.68
C LEU A 35 21.39 3.57 -29.43
N VAL A 36 21.93 2.36 -29.56
CA VAL A 36 22.54 1.63 -28.45
C VAL A 36 23.66 2.44 -27.81
N ALA A 37 24.55 3.04 -28.60
CA ALA A 37 25.60 3.90 -28.06
C ALA A 37 25.05 5.09 -27.27
N SER A 38 24.05 5.80 -27.82
CA SER A 38 23.45 6.97 -27.17
C SER A 38 22.72 6.62 -25.87
N LEU A 39 22.06 5.47 -25.82
CA LEU A 39 21.31 5.02 -24.63
C LEU A 39 22.22 4.36 -23.58
N ALA A 40 23.34 3.77 -24.00
CA ALA A 40 24.36 3.27 -23.08
C ALA A 40 25.02 4.40 -22.28
N GLU A 41 25.15 5.60 -22.87
CA GLU A 41 25.59 6.81 -22.15
C GLU A 41 24.64 7.20 -21.01
N LEU A 42 23.36 6.82 -21.10
CA LEU A 42 22.35 7.00 -20.04
C LEU A 42 22.31 5.83 -19.05
N GLY A 43 23.24 4.87 -19.15
CA GLY A 43 23.35 3.73 -18.24
C GLY A 43 22.43 2.55 -18.59
N LEU A 44 21.77 2.54 -19.76
CA LEU A 44 20.95 1.40 -20.18
C LEU A 44 21.80 0.30 -20.81
N THR A 45 21.51 -0.95 -20.43
CA THR A 45 22.10 -2.13 -21.09
C THR A 45 21.17 -2.57 -22.22
N LEU A 46 21.67 -2.56 -23.46
CA LEU A 46 20.86 -2.82 -24.66
C LEU A 46 21.61 -3.73 -25.62
N ASP A 47 20.89 -4.70 -26.17
CA ASP A 47 21.39 -5.61 -27.21
C ASP A 47 20.67 -5.40 -28.54
N ILE A 48 21.42 -5.55 -29.64
CA ILE A 48 20.86 -5.62 -30.99
C ILE A 48 20.60 -7.09 -31.31
N VAL A 49 19.34 -7.47 -31.36
CA VAL A 49 18.92 -8.84 -31.67
C VAL A 49 18.35 -8.95 -33.09
N PRO A 50 18.54 -10.10 -33.78
CA PRO A 50 17.87 -10.37 -35.05
C PRO A 50 16.34 -10.25 -34.94
N GLY A 51 15.69 -9.84 -36.02
CA GLY A 51 14.23 -9.77 -36.11
C GLY A 51 13.58 -11.14 -35.94
N GLY A 52 12.43 -11.20 -35.25
CA GLY A 52 11.57 -12.39 -35.21
C GLY A 52 11.63 -13.24 -33.94
N GLY A 53 12.60 -13.04 -33.04
CA GLY A 53 12.62 -13.74 -31.74
C GLY A 53 11.61 -13.15 -30.75
N ALA A 54 10.77 -14.01 -30.15
CA ALA A 54 9.99 -13.64 -28.96
C ALA A 54 10.95 -13.40 -27.79
N LEU A 55 10.73 -12.31 -27.05
CA LEU A 55 11.45 -12.07 -25.79
C LEU A 55 10.60 -12.64 -24.66
N ASP A 56 11.24 -13.39 -23.76
CA ASP A 56 10.61 -13.76 -22.49
C ASP A 56 10.77 -12.60 -21.51
N ALA A 57 9.76 -11.74 -21.44
CA ALA A 57 9.76 -10.55 -20.60
C ALA A 57 9.55 -10.86 -19.10
N GLY A 58 9.27 -12.12 -18.75
CA GLY A 58 8.79 -12.49 -17.42
C GLY A 58 7.43 -11.86 -17.08
N PRO A 59 6.94 -12.07 -15.84
CA PRO A 59 5.70 -11.46 -15.39
C PRO A 59 5.84 -9.95 -15.22
N ALA A 60 4.76 -9.24 -15.54
CA ALA A 60 4.59 -7.85 -15.19
C ALA A 60 4.09 -7.74 -13.75
N LEU A 61 4.72 -6.88 -12.94
CA LEU A 61 4.42 -6.73 -11.53
C LEU A 61 3.92 -5.31 -11.24
N ASP A 62 2.95 -5.20 -10.35
CA ASP A 62 2.65 -3.97 -9.64
C ASP A 62 3.45 -3.97 -8.33
N LEU A 63 3.90 -2.80 -7.90
CA LEU A 63 4.67 -2.58 -6.68
C LEU A 63 3.96 -1.57 -5.78
N ALA A 64 3.67 -2.02 -4.56
CA ALA A 64 3.22 -1.17 -3.47
C ALA A 64 4.32 -1.03 -2.40
N ALA A 65 4.32 0.10 -1.71
CA ALA A 65 5.24 0.39 -0.62
C ALA A 65 4.50 1.01 0.56
N GLU A 66 4.85 0.55 1.76
CA GLU A 66 4.37 1.07 3.03
C GLU A 66 5.53 1.62 3.84
N ILE A 67 5.32 2.72 4.54
CA ILE A 67 6.34 3.28 5.44
C ILE A 67 6.50 2.32 6.63
N ASP A 68 7.69 1.76 6.78
CA ASP A 68 8.04 0.89 7.90
C ASP A 68 8.68 1.72 9.02
N ASP A 69 9.61 2.62 8.69
CA ASP A 69 10.18 3.61 9.61
C ASP A 69 9.83 5.05 9.19
N PRO A 70 8.94 5.75 9.93
CA PRO A 70 8.59 7.14 9.65
C PRO A 70 9.78 8.12 9.68
N ALA A 71 10.86 7.82 10.42
CA ALA A 71 12.06 8.66 10.47
C ALA A 71 12.84 8.64 9.15
N LEU A 72 12.69 7.56 8.36
CA LEU A 72 13.33 7.38 7.06
C LEU A 72 12.42 7.77 5.88
N ALA A 73 11.18 8.22 6.15
CA ALA A 73 10.19 8.50 5.12
C ALA A 73 10.68 9.53 4.09
N ASP A 74 11.27 10.65 4.53
CA ASP A 74 11.73 11.72 3.62
C ASP A 74 12.86 11.24 2.70
N ALA A 75 13.78 10.43 3.22
CA ALA A 75 14.87 9.84 2.45
C ALA A 75 14.34 8.82 1.42
N ALA A 76 13.37 7.99 1.82
CA ALA A 76 12.73 7.06 0.90
C ALA A 76 11.91 7.77 -0.18
N THR A 77 11.19 8.85 0.17
CA THR A 77 10.47 9.69 -0.78
C THR A 77 11.41 10.34 -1.79
N ALA A 78 12.58 10.82 -1.37
CA ALA A 78 13.57 11.37 -2.29
C ALA A 78 14.04 10.32 -3.32
N VAL A 79 14.25 9.07 -2.89
CA VAL A 79 14.59 7.96 -3.79
C VAL A 79 13.44 7.66 -4.77
N ILE A 80 12.19 7.64 -4.31
CA ILE A 80 11.02 7.45 -5.19
C ILE A 80 10.92 8.57 -6.22
N ALA A 81 11.05 9.82 -5.78
CA ALA A 81 11.00 11.02 -6.62
C ALA A 81 12.08 10.97 -7.71
N GLU A 82 13.32 10.67 -7.34
CA GLU A 82 14.43 10.52 -8.30
C GLU A 82 14.19 9.35 -9.26
N PHE A 83 13.77 8.20 -8.74
CA PHE A 83 13.60 6.98 -9.54
C PHE A 83 12.48 7.14 -10.57
N LEU A 84 11.35 7.74 -10.19
CA LEU A 84 10.18 7.94 -11.06
C LEU A 84 10.25 9.24 -11.87
N GLY A 85 11.17 10.15 -11.54
CA GLY A 85 11.25 11.48 -12.13
C GLY A 85 10.08 12.39 -11.75
N LEU A 86 9.56 12.24 -10.53
CA LEU A 86 8.42 13.00 -9.99
C LEU A 86 8.89 14.06 -8.97
N PRO A 87 8.11 15.13 -8.75
CA PRO A 87 8.30 16.00 -7.59
C PRO A 87 8.21 15.20 -6.27
N GLN A 88 8.97 15.61 -5.27
CA GLN A 88 9.00 14.92 -3.97
C GLN A 88 7.63 14.87 -3.28
N GLU A 89 6.81 15.91 -3.45
CA GLU A 89 5.45 15.95 -2.93
C GLU A 89 4.57 14.87 -3.58
N GLU A 90 4.60 14.74 -4.91
CA GLU A 90 3.86 13.68 -5.62
C GLU A 90 4.35 12.28 -5.23
N ALA A 91 5.67 12.10 -5.07
CA ALA A 91 6.23 10.84 -4.59
C ALA A 91 5.77 10.50 -3.16
N LEU A 92 5.64 11.49 -2.28
CA LEU A 92 5.11 11.29 -0.94
C LEU A 92 3.64 10.91 -1.01
N GLU A 93 2.86 11.59 -1.85
CA GLU A 93 1.43 11.31 -2.02
C GLU A 93 1.15 9.87 -2.47
N LEU A 94 2.03 9.26 -3.26
CA LEU A 94 1.92 7.84 -3.61
C LEU A 94 1.96 6.95 -2.37
N LEU A 95 2.83 7.24 -1.38
CA LEU A 95 2.90 6.50 -0.11
C LEU A 95 1.72 6.83 0.83
N MET A 96 1.19 8.05 0.74
CA MET A 96 0.09 8.52 1.59
C MET A 96 -1.28 8.04 1.10
N THR A 97 -1.36 7.52 -0.13
CA THR A 97 -2.60 7.06 -0.77
C THR A 97 -2.68 5.54 -0.74
N PRO A 98 -3.50 4.94 0.14
CA PRO A 98 -3.57 3.50 0.21
C PRO A 98 -4.09 2.87 -1.09
N PRO A 99 -3.52 1.71 -1.50
CA PRO A 99 -2.64 0.84 -0.71
C PRO A 99 -1.14 1.14 -0.89
N GLY A 100 -0.76 2.33 -1.38
CA GLY A 100 0.65 2.69 -1.57
C GLY A 100 1.27 2.19 -2.87
N VAL A 101 0.48 2.02 -3.94
CA VAL A 101 1.02 1.60 -5.25
C VAL A 101 1.89 2.71 -5.82
N ILE A 102 3.17 2.42 -6.04
CA ILE A 102 4.16 3.37 -6.57
C ILE A 102 4.52 3.10 -8.03
N MET A 103 4.42 1.85 -8.49
CA MET A 103 4.71 1.46 -9.86
C MET A 103 3.75 0.36 -10.32
N GLY A 104 3.33 0.44 -11.58
CA GLY A 104 2.48 -0.56 -12.21
C GLY A 104 3.14 -1.18 -13.42
N ASN A 105 2.93 -2.48 -13.60
CA ASN A 105 3.41 -3.25 -14.74
C ASN A 105 4.92 -3.07 -15.03
N VAL A 106 5.76 -3.34 -14.03
CA VAL A 106 7.23 -3.33 -14.12
C VAL A 106 7.80 -4.74 -14.04
N SER A 107 9.05 -4.94 -14.43
CA SER A 107 9.73 -6.24 -14.29
C SER A 107 10.29 -6.44 -12.88
N ALA A 108 10.58 -7.69 -12.51
CA ALA A 108 11.26 -8.02 -11.26
C ALA A 108 12.63 -7.31 -11.13
N ALA A 109 13.36 -7.16 -12.22
CA ALA A 109 14.64 -6.44 -12.25
C ALA A 109 14.47 -4.95 -11.88
N THR A 110 13.40 -4.32 -12.33
CA THR A 110 13.05 -2.93 -11.94
C THR A 110 12.76 -2.84 -10.45
N VAL A 111 11.98 -3.78 -9.90
CA VAL A 111 11.68 -3.84 -8.47
C VAL A 111 12.96 -3.98 -7.64
N GLU A 112 13.85 -4.90 -8.04
CA GLU A 112 15.14 -5.10 -7.35
C GLU A 112 16.05 -3.87 -7.45
N ALA A 113 16.12 -3.24 -8.63
CA ALA A 113 16.90 -2.03 -8.83
C ALA A 113 16.39 -0.87 -7.97
N PHE A 114 15.07 -0.75 -7.81
CA PHE A 114 14.44 0.21 -6.92
C PHE A 114 14.74 -0.10 -5.45
N ALA A 115 14.52 -1.35 -5.02
CA ALA A 115 14.74 -1.77 -3.63
C ALA A 115 16.18 -1.53 -3.15
N ARG A 116 17.19 -1.75 -4.02
CA ARG A 116 18.61 -1.52 -3.69
C ARG A 116 18.96 -0.05 -3.44
N ARG A 117 18.13 0.91 -3.88
CA ARG A 117 18.36 2.34 -3.66
C ARG A 117 17.71 2.85 -2.38
N LEU A 118 16.76 2.11 -1.82
CA LEU A 118 16.05 2.53 -0.61
C LEU A 118 16.95 2.44 0.61
N PRO A 119 16.79 3.36 1.59
CA PRO A 119 17.41 3.18 2.89
C PRO A 119 16.89 1.87 3.53
N PRO A 120 17.76 1.03 4.11
CA PRO A 120 17.34 -0.22 4.74
C PRO A 120 16.30 0.03 5.83
N GLY A 121 15.19 -0.72 5.81
CA GLY A 121 14.11 -0.61 6.79
C GLY A 121 13.20 0.62 6.61
N ALA A 122 13.39 1.44 5.58
CA ALA A 122 12.51 2.61 5.38
C ALA A 122 11.11 2.21 4.92
N LEU A 123 11.03 1.30 3.95
CA LEU A 123 9.77 0.86 3.34
C LEU A 123 9.64 -0.66 3.36
N ARG A 124 8.42 -1.13 3.58
CA ARG A 124 8.00 -2.50 3.32
C ARG A 124 7.43 -2.58 1.90
N LEU A 125 8.05 -3.39 1.05
CA LEU A 125 7.65 -3.55 -0.35
C LEU A 125 6.79 -4.79 -0.54
N ALA A 126 5.76 -4.67 -1.38
CA ALA A 126 4.94 -5.79 -1.81
C ALA A 126 4.73 -5.75 -3.32
N THR A 127 4.85 -6.90 -3.97
CA THR A 127 4.62 -7.04 -5.41
C THR A 127 3.43 -7.93 -5.69
N ALA A 128 2.74 -7.67 -6.79
CA ALA A 128 1.67 -8.54 -7.26
C ALA A 128 1.74 -8.68 -8.79
N ASP A 129 1.51 -9.88 -9.31
CA ASP A 129 1.33 -10.10 -10.74
C ASP A 129 -0.15 -9.88 -11.11
N PRO A 130 -0.51 -8.82 -11.83
CA PRO A 130 -1.91 -8.50 -12.11
C PRO A 130 -2.65 -9.62 -12.84
N ALA A 131 -1.95 -10.46 -13.62
CA ALA A 131 -2.55 -11.52 -14.42
C ALA A 131 -3.00 -12.72 -13.58
N THR A 132 -2.32 -12.99 -12.46
CA THR A 132 -2.56 -14.16 -11.61
C THR A 132 -3.13 -13.80 -10.23
N SER A 133 -3.10 -12.53 -9.86
CA SER A 133 -3.55 -12.05 -8.55
C SER A 133 -5.07 -12.07 -8.38
N ARG A 134 -5.47 -12.01 -7.10
CA ARG A 134 -6.86 -11.80 -6.67
C ARG A 134 -7.08 -10.36 -6.26
N TYR A 135 -8.28 -9.88 -6.51
CA TYR A 135 -8.69 -8.51 -6.23
C TYR A 135 -9.84 -8.49 -5.22
N ALA A 136 -9.92 -7.38 -4.51
CA ALA A 136 -11.00 -7.04 -3.61
C ALA A 136 -11.68 -5.75 -4.10
N LEU A 137 -13.01 -5.77 -4.10
CA LEU A 137 -13.84 -4.59 -4.28
C LEU A 137 -14.38 -4.14 -2.93
N PHE A 138 -14.21 -2.86 -2.63
CA PHE A 138 -14.87 -2.17 -1.52
C PHE A 138 -15.67 -1.01 -2.12
N ALA A 139 -16.99 -1.02 -1.96
CA ALA A 139 -17.83 0.04 -2.50
C ALA A 139 -18.90 0.50 -1.50
N GLY A 140 -18.85 1.77 -1.12
CA GLY A 140 -19.89 2.45 -0.33
C GLY A 140 -20.79 3.34 -1.19
N GLY A 141 -21.96 3.71 -0.68
CA GLY A 141 -22.81 4.74 -1.31
C GLY A 141 -23.31 4.49 -2.73
N LEU A 142 -23.31 3.23 -3.22
CA LEU A 142 -23.76 2.92 -4.58
C LEU A 142 -25.28 3.07 -4.73
N ASP A 143 -25.72 3.67 -5.84
CA ASP A 143 -27.13 3.64 -6.21
C ASP A 143 -27.60 2.20 -6.51
N ALA A 144 -28.91 1.96 -6.41
CA ALA A 144 -29.47 0.61 -6.55
C ALA A 144 -29.17 -0.05 -7.91
N GLY A 145 -29.13 0.73 -9.00
CA GLY A 145 -28.86 0.21 -10.34
C GLY A 145 -27.39 -0.19 -10.50
N THR A 146 -26.47 0.65 -10.02
CA THR A 146 -25.03 0.32 -10.00
C THR A 146 -24.76 -0.88 -9.09
N ARG A 147 -25.36 -0.90 -7.90
CA ARG A 147 -25.23 -2.02 -6.95
C ARG A 147 -25.67 -3.35 -7.57
N ALA A 148 -26.87 -3.42 -8.12
CA ALA A 148 -27.39 -4.64 -8.74
C ALA A 148 -26.49 -5.13 -9.90
N ALA A 149 -25.92 -4.19 -10.65
CA ALA A 149 -25.02 -4.54 -11.74
C ALA A 149 -23.64 -5.03 -11.27
N VAL A 150 -23.13 -4.53 -10.14
CA VAL A 150 -21.92 -5.07 -9.51
C VAL A 150 -22.20 -6.46 -8.97
N GLU A 151 -23.29 -6.64 -8.22
CA GLU A 151 -23.73 -7.94 -7.67
C GLU A 151 -23.90 -8.99 -8.78
N ALA A 152 -24.36 -8.59 -9.97
CA ALA A 152 -24.45 -9.49 -11.13
C ALA A 152 -23.08 -9.97 -11.67
N VAL A 153 -21.99 -9.25 -11.41
CA VAL A 153 -20.63 -9.66 -11.78
C VAL A 153 -19.99 -10.48 -10.68
N VAL A 154 -20.09 -10.05 -9.42
CA VAL A 154 -19.42 -10.71 -8.30
C VAL A 154 -20.18 -11.92 -7.75
N GLY A 155 -21.47 -12.06 -8.08
CA GLY A 155 -22.33 -13.10 -7.53
C GLY A 155 -22.59 -12.88 -6.04
N ALA A 156 -22.25 -13.88 -5.21
CA ALA A 156 -22.39 -13.79 -3.76
C ALA A 156 -21.34 -12.79 -3.22
N SER A 157 -21.81 -11.62 -2.81
CA SER A 157 -21.01 -10.58 -2.18
C SER A 157 -21.34 -10.48 -0.70
N GLY A 158 -20.33 -10.16 0.10
CA GLY A 158 -20.53 -9.78 1.48
C GLY A 158 -21.14 -8.38 1.55
N THR A 159 -22.05 -8.19 2.49
CA THR A 159 -22.44 -6.85 2.92
C THR A 159 -21.59 -6.46 4.11
N ALA A 160 -20.94 -5.30 4.04
CA ALA A 160 -20.32 -4.70 5.20
C ALA A 160 -21.41 -4.19 6.16
N ASP A 161 -21.07 -4.07 7.45
CA ASP A 161 -22.01 -3.66 8.51
C ASP A 161 -22.67 -2.29 8.25
N ASN A 162 -22.06 -1.45 7.43
CA ASN A 162 -22.57 -0.14 7.00
C ASN A 162 -23.43 -0.18 5.72
N GLY A 163 -23.78 -1.36 5.22
CA GLY A 163 -24.51 -1.53 3.96
C GLY A 163 -23.63 -1.41 2.71
N GLY A 164 -22.32 -1.21 2.88
CA GLY A 164 -21.34 -1.28 1.80
C GLY A 164 -21.25 -2.67 1.17
N LEU A 165 -20.75 -2.70 -0.06
CA LEU A 165 -20.52 -3.92 -0.81
C LEU A 165 -19.05 -4.32 -0.73
N VAL A 166 -18.80 -5.55 -0.30
CA VAL A 166 -17.46 -6.13 -0.27
C VAL A 166 -17.47 -7.42 -1.08
N ALA A 167 -16.57 -7.51 -2.05
CA ALA A 167 -16.34 -8.74 -2.80
C ALA A 167 -14.86 -9.06 -2.81
N LEU A 168 -14.51 -10.28 -2.39
CA LEU A 168 -13.15 -10.79 -2.39
C LEU A 168 -12.99 -11.82 -3.52
N ASP A 169 -11.75 -12.23 -3.71
CA ASP A 169 -11.28 -13.28 -4.62
C ASP A 169 -11.63 -13.10 -6.10
N LEU A 170 -11.84 -11.84 -6.50
CA LEU A 170 -12.11 -11.47 -7.88
C LEU A 170 -10.88 -11.79 -8.74
N ASN A 171 -11.09 -12.48 -9.85
CA ASN A 171 -10.02 -12.70 -10.83
C ASN A 171 -9.77 -11.42 -11.64
N HIS A 172 -8.70 -11.45 -12.46
CA HIS A 172 -8.32 -10.33 -13.31
C HIS A 172 -9.42 -9.90 -14.30
N GLU A 173 -10.19 -10.83 -14.86
CA GLU A 173 -11.27 -10.51 -15.82
C GLU A 173 -12.43 -9.77 -15.16
N ASP A 174 -12.93 -10.30 -14.04
CA ASP A 174 -14.02 -9.70 -13.26
C ASP A 174 -13.61 -8.34 -12.70
N SER A 175 -12.38 -8.23 -12.19
CA SER A 175 -11.81 -6.97 -11.70
C SER A 175 -11.80 -5.90 -12.81
N ASN A 176 -11.33 -6.23 -14.02
CA ASN A 176 -11.32 -5.30 -15.15
C ASN A 176 -12.72 -4.89 -15.60
N ARG A 177 -13.67 -5.83 -15.59
CA ARG A 177 -15.07 -5.57 -15.92
C ARG A 177 -15.70 -4.59 -14.93
N LEU A 178 -15.43 -4.79 -13.63
CA LEU A 178 -15.89 -3.90 -12.56
C LEU A 178 -15.20 -2.54 -12.63
N TRP A 179 -13.89 -2.50 -12.86
CA TRP A 179 -13.14 -1.25 -13.00
C TRP A 179 -13.73 -0.35 -14.09
N ARG A 180 -13.97 -0.89 -15.29
CA ARG A 180 -14.57 -0.11 -16.40
C ARG A 180 -15.96 0.45 -16.06
N ARG A 181 -16.68 -0.22 -15.15
CA ARG A 181 -18.04 0.16 -14.76
C ARG A 181 -18.06 1.15 -13.60
N LEU A 182 -17.11 1.02 -12.68
CA LEU A 182 -17.01 1.83 -11.46
C LEU A 182 -15.96 2.95 -11.57
N ALA A 183 -15.27 3.07 -12.70
CA ALA A 183 -14.31 4.13 -12.95
C ALA A 183 -14.96 5.50 -12.74
N GLY A 184 -14.44 6.25 -11.77
CA GLY A 184 -14.95 7.57 -11.40
C GLY A 184 -16.14 7.57 -10.43
N THR A 185 -16.62 6.40 -9.98
CA THR A 185 -17.64 6.31 -8.92
C THR A 185 -16.98 6.57 -7.56
N PRO A 186 -17.36 7.65 -6.86
CA PRO A 186 -16.84 7.92 -5.52
C PRO A 186 -17.18 6.76 -4.57
N GLY A 187 -16.24 6.42 -3.68
CA GLY A 187 -16.47 5.37 -2.69
C GLY A 187 -16.27 3.94 -3.18
N ALA A 188 -16.01 3.72 -4.48
CA ALA A 188 -15.62 2.41 -5.02
C ALA A 188 -14.09 2.29 -5.13
N ARG A 189 -13.53 1.19 -4.60
CA ARG A 189 -12.10 0.88 -4.63
C ARG A 189 -11.93 -0.57 -5.06
N LEU A 190 -11.16 -0.78 -6.11
CA LEU A 190 -10.76 -2.10 -6.58
C LEU A 190 -9.26 -2.23 -6.38
N VAL A 191 -8.84 -3.17 -5.54
CA VAL A 191 -7.45 -3.27 -5.09
C VAL A 191 -6.99 -4.71 -5.11
N ASN A 192 -5.73 -4.92 -5.49
CA ASN A 192 -5.09 -6.22 -5.43
C ASN A 192 -4.93 -6.66 -3.96
N GLN A 193 -5.38 -7.87 -3.63
CA GLN A 193 -5.36 -8.36 -2.25
C GLN A 193 -3.97 -8.48 -1.65
N ALA A 194 -2.93 -8.65 -2.48
CA ALA A 194 -1.54 -8.67 -2.03
C ALA A 194 -1.12 -7.36 -1.33
N PHE A 195 -1.82 -6.26 -1.62
CA PHE A 195 -1.56 -4.95 -1.02
C PHE A 195 -2.49 -4.64 0.16
N LEU A 196 -3.39 -5.56 0.53
CA LEU A 196 -4.20 -5.40 1.72
C LEU A 196 -3.41 -5.78 2.98
N ARG A 197 -3.66 -5.01 4.03
CA ARG A 197 -3.07 -5.14 5.35
C ARG A 197 -4.16 -5.18 6.40
N PHE A 198 -3.94 -6.02 7.38
CA PHE A 198 -4.87 -6.27 8.45
C PHE A 198 -4.18 -6.10 9.80
N GLU A 199 -4.96 -5.61 10.75
CA GLU A 199 -4.65 -5.62 12.17
C GLU A 199 -5.31 -6.85 12.80
N MET A 200 -4.59 -7.50 13.71
CA MET A 200 -5.17 -8.52 14.59
C MET A 200 -5.68 -7.83 15.85
N VAL A 201 -7.00 -7.87 16.05
CA VAL A 201 -7.66 -7.30 17.22
C VAL A 201 -7.98 -8.42 18.19
N LEU A 202 -7.33 -8.42 19.35
CA LEU A 202 -7.65 -9.32 20.44
C LEU A 202 -8.98 -8.89 21.06
N THR A 203 -9.94 -9.80 21.04
CA THR A 203 -11.33 -9.60 21.50
C THR A 203 -11.67 -10.44 22.72
N GLY A 204 -10.90 -11.49 22.99
CA GLY A 204 -11.10 -12.35 24.14
C GLY A 204 -9.86 -13.16 24.48
N ILE A 205 -9.73 -13.52 25.75
CA ILE A 205 -8.66 -14.35 26.29
C ILE A 205 -9.33 -15.46 27.13
N ALA A 206 -9.09 -16.72 26.77
CA ALA A 206 -9.73 -17.85 27.45
C ALA A 206 -9.21 -18.07 28.87
N ALA A 207 -7.90 -17.92 29.08
CA ALA A 207 -7.24 -18.05 30.37
C ALA A 207 -6.11 -17.02 30.50
N VAL A 208 -5.97 -16.43 31.69
CA VAL A 208 -4.86 -15.54 32.03
C VAL A 208 -3.82 -16.37 32.77
N ASP A 209 -2.99 -17.09 32.01
CA ASP A 209 -1.97 -17.99 32.53
C ASP A 209 -0.63 -17.87 31.76
N GLU A 210 0.41 -18.52 32.29
CA GLU A 210 1.77 -18.46 31.74
C GLU A 210 1.86 -18.94 30.27
N PRO A 211 1.23 -20.07 29.87
CA PRO A 211 1.22 -20.49 28.47
C PRO A 211 0.62 -19.46 27.52
N THR A 212 -0.52 -18.84 27.89
CA THR A 212 -1.14 -17.82 27.05
C THR A 212 -0.30 -16.54 26.99
N ALA A 213 0.34 -16.15 28.10
CA ALA A 213 1.24 -15.00 28.14
C ALA A 213 2.46 -15.19 27.21
N ALA A 214 3.13 -16.35 27.32
CA ALA A 214 4.27 -16.70 26.48
C ALA A 214 3.90 -16.80 24.99
N ALA A 215 2.69 -17.28 24.68
CA ALA A 215 2.19 -17.31 23.31
C ALA A 215 1.98 -15.90 22.75
N LEU A 216 1.39 -14.99 23.54
CA LEU A 216 1.16 -13.61 23.11
C LEU A 216 2.49 -12.85 22.90
N GLU A 217 3.48 -13.08 23.76
CA GLU A 217 4.83 -12.54 23.58
C GLU A 217 5.50 -13.08 22.30
N THR A 218 5.38 -14.39 22.05
CA THR A 218 5.97 -15.00 20.85
C THR A 218 5.28 -14.54 19.57
N LEU A 219 3.95 -14.42 19.59
CA LEU A 219 3.16 -14.09 18.40
C LEU A 219 3.19 -12.59 18.08
N ALA A 220 3.09 -11.73 19.09
CA ALA A 220 2.87 -10.29 18.94
C ALA A 220 3.99 -9.41 19.53
N GLY A 221 4.96 -9.99 20.23
CA GLY A 221 5.99 -9.23 20.96
C GLY A 221 5.46 -8.49 22.19
N VAL A 222 4.26 -8.83 22.65
CA VAL A 222 3.64 -8.25 23.84
C VAL A 222 4.25 -8.88 25.09
N PRO A 223 4.84 -8.10 26.02
CA PRO A 223 5.45 -8.66 27.23
C PRO A 223 4.47 -9.51 28.05
N ALA A 224 4.92 -10.67 28.52
CA ALA A 224 4.08 -11.63 29.25
C ALA A 224 3.40 -11.01 30.49
N GLU A 225 4.09 -10.10 31.17
CA GLU A 225 3.56 -9.38 32.34
C GLU A 225 2.37 -8.45 32.03
N ALA A 226 2.18 -8.07 30.75
CA ALA A 226 1.09 -7.19 30.34
C ALA A 226 -0.25 -7.93 30.15
N LEU A 227 -0.26 -9.26 30.16
CA LEU A 227 -1.47 -10.05 29.90
C LEU A 227 -2.66 -9.69 30.84
N PRO A 228 -2.49 -9.52 32.17
CA PRO A 228 -3.59 -9.17 33.05
C PRO A 228 -4.17 -7.78 32.77
N GLU A 229 -3.32 -6.83 32.38
CA GLU A 229 -3.75 -5.46 32.02
C GLU A 229 -4.51 -5.48 30.69
N LEU A 230 -3.99 -6.18 29.69
CA LEU A 230 -4.63 -6.32 28.38
C LEU A 230 -6.01 -6.96 28.46
N ALA A 231 -6.18 -7.97 29.33
CA ALA A 231 -7.49 -8.57 29.58
C ALA A 231 -8.55 -7.55 30.04
N GLY A 232 -8.14 -6.50 30.76
CA GLY A 232 -9.01 -5.40 31.19
C GLY A 232 -9.27 -4.33 30.12
N LEU A 233 -8.51 -4.33 29.03
CA LEU A 233 -8.54 -3.30 27.97
C LEU A 233 -9.11 -3.79 26.65
N LEU A 234 -9.58 -5.05 26.58
CA LEU A 234 -10.16 -5.62 25.37
C LEU A 234 -11.38 -4.78 24.89
N PRO A 235 -11.57 -4.60 23.57
CA PRO A 235 -10.73 -5.11 22.48
C PRO A 235 -9.47 -4.25 22.22
N VAL A 236 -8.35 -4.89 21.86
CA VAL A 236 -7.05 -4.22 21.63
C VAL A 236 -6.34 -4.76 20.39
N VAL A 237 -5.69 -3.89 19.62
CA VAL A 237 -4.82 -4.30 18.50
C VAL A 237 -3.53 -4.87 19.06
N VAL A 238 -3.19 -6.10 18.68
CA VAL A 238 -1.96 -6.79 19.13
C VAL A 238 -0.92 -6.92 18.03
N GLU A 239 -1.35 -6.95 16.77
CA GLU A 239 -0.46 -6.93 15.61
C GLU A 239 -1.03 -6.05 14.51
N ASP A 240 -0.14 -5.45 13.71
CA ASP A 240 -0.47 -4.59 12.57
C ASP A 240 0.34 -5.00 11.33
N GLY A 241 -0.15 -4.64 10.15
CA GLY A 241 0.54 -4.83 8.89
C GLY A 241 0.56 -6.28 8.40
N ILE A 242 -0.40 -7.11 8.82
CA ILE A 242 -0.50 -8.50 8.38
C ILE A 242 -0.99 -8.56 6.92
N PRO A 243 -0.23 -9.16 5.99
CA PRO A 243 -0.67 -9.29 4.61
C PRO A 243 -1.86 -10.24 4.50
N HIS A 244 -2.76 -9.99 3.55
CA HIS A 244 -4.01 -10.75 3.38
C HIS A 244 -3.81 -12.27 3.37
N GLU A 245 -2.83 -12.76 2.61
CA GLU A 245 -2.51 -14.19 2.49
C GLU A 245 -2.11 -14.86 3.81
N ARG A 246 -1.76 -14.07 4.84
CA ARG A 246 -1.39 -14.58 6.17
C ARG A 246 -2.50 -14.49 7.20
N VAL A 247 -3.59 -13.77 6.93
CA VAL A 247 -4.66 -13.52 7.90
C VAL A 247 -5.21 -14.82 8.47
N GLU A 248 -5.62 -15.77 7.62
CA GLU A 248 -6.23 -17.03 8.08
C GLU A 248 -5.28 -17.83 8.99
N ALA A 249 -4.02 -17.96 8.59
CA ALA A 249 -3.02 -18.66 9.38
C ALA A 249 -2.80 -17.99 10.75
N ARG A 250 -2.74 -16.64 10.79
CA ARG A 250 -2.61 -15.91 12.06
C ARG A 250 -3.82 -16.12 12.97
N LEU A 251 -5.05 -16.07 12.44
CA LEU A 251 -6.25 -16.32 13.23
C LEU A 251 -6.22 -17.73 13.87
N LEU A 252 -5.75 -18.73 13.12
CA LEU A 252 -5.58 -20.10 13.63
C LEU A 252 -4.49 -20.21 14.69
N ASP A 253 -3.34 -19.54 14.50
CA ASP A 253 -2.25 -19.51 15.47
C ASP A 253 -2.74 -18.99 16.83
N TYR A 254 -3.44 -17.85 16.84
CA TYR A 254 -4.02 -17.29 18.06
C TYR A 254 -5.06 -18.21 18.71
N ALA A 255 -5.97 -18.76 17.90
CA ALA A 255 -7.02 -19.63 18.40
C ALA A 255 -6.45 -20.89 19.07
N ALA A 256 -5.33 -21.42 18.58
CA ALA A 256 -4.64 -22.57 19.17
C ALA A 256 -4.14 -22.32 20.61
N HIS A 257 -3.95 -21.05 20.99
CA HIS A 257 -3.53 -20.63 22.32
C HIS A 257 -4.66 -20.03 23.17
N GLY A 258 -5.92 -20.21 22.76
CA GLY A 258 -7.09 -19.71 23.49
C GLY A 258 -7.26 -18.19 23.41
N LEU A 259 -6.65 -17.54 22.42
CA LEU A 259 -6.77 -16.11 22.16
C LEU A 259 -7.82 -15.91 21.05
N ALA A 260 -8.90 -15.19 21.37
CA ALA A 260 -9.92 -14.84 20.41
C ALA A 260 -9.54 -13.54 19.71
N VAL A 261 -9.17 -13.63 18.43
CA VAL A 261 -8.77 -12.48 17.60
C VAL A 261 -9.72 -12.31 16.42
N THR A 262 -9.91 -11.08 15.99
CA THR A 262 -10.55 -10.74 14.71
C THR A 262 -9.58 -10.00 13.82
N ALA A 263 -9.66 -10.23 12.51
CA ALA A 263 -8.87 -9.51 11.54
C ALA A 263 -9.64 -8.27 11.08
N ARG A 264 -9.02 -7.11 11.17
CA ARG A 264 -9.60 -5.84 10.73
C ARG A 264 -8.78 -5.25 9.59
N LEU A 265 -9.46 -4.82 8.53
CA LEU A 265 -8.78 -4.19 7.40
C LEU A 265 -8.18 -2.84 7.82
N ALA A 266 -6.85 -2.73 7.72
CA ALA A 266 -6.09 -1.55 8.11
C ALA A 266 -5.76 -0.64 6.92
N THR A 267 -5.67 -1.20 5.70
CA THR A 267 -5.26 -0.46 4.49
C THR A 267 -6.03 0.84 4.27
N PHE A 268 -7.34 0.85 4.50
CA PHE A 268 -8.19 2.03 4.30
C PHE A 268 -8.64 2.67 5.61
N ALA A 269 -8.06 2.27 6.74
CA ALA A 269 -8.41 2.83 8.03
C ALA A 269 -8.07 4.32 8.05
N GLU A 270 -9.03 5.11 8.49
CA GLU A 270 -8.80 6.51 8.83
C GLU A 270 -8.51 6.62 10.32
N GLN A 271 -7.61 7.54 10.66
CA GLN A 271 -7.17 7.80 12.01
C GLN A 271 -7.30 9.29 12.30
N VAL A 272 -7.66 9.60 13.54
CA VAL A 272 -7.77 10.94 14.06
C VAL A 272 -6.63 11.17 15.04
N LEU A 273 -5.86 12.22 14.79
CA LEU A 273 -4.84 12.69 15.73
C LEU A 273 -5.44 13.79 16.60
N VAL A 274 -5.12 13.74 17.89
CA VAL A 274 -5.40 14.80 18.86
C VAL A 274 -4.06 15.28 19.39
N VAL A 275 -3.71 16.52 19.09
CA VAL A 275 -2.51 17.17 19.61
C VAL A 275 -2.87 17.73 20.98
N ASP A 276 -2.40 17.09 22.04
CA ASP A 276 -2.75 17.41 23.42
C ASP A 276 -1.94 18.60 23.94
N SER A 277 -0.65 18.65 23.59
CA SER A 277 0.24 19.77 23.90
C SER A 277 1.39 19.83 22.88
N GLY A 278 2.09 20.96 22.77
CA GLY A 278 3.28 21.06 21.93
C GLY A 278 3.72 22.48 21.64
N PRO A 279 4.95 22.67 21.14
CA PRO A 279 5.45 23.98 20.77
C PRO A 279 4.81 24.47 19.45
N PRO A 280 4.68 25.79 19.25
CA PRO A 280 4.10 26.36 18.02
C PRO A 280 4.76 25.86 16.74
N GLU A 281 6.07 25.61 16.77
CA GLU A 281 6.83 25.10 15.64
C GLU A 281 6.37 23.72 15.18
N ALA A 282 5.93 22.85 16.11
CA ALA A 282 5.40 21.53 15.78
C ALA A 282 4.09 21.62 14.98
N LEU A 283 3.20 22.56 15.34
CA LEU A 283 1.95 22.79 14.61
C LEU A 283 2.22 23.35 13.21
N ALA A 284 3.19 24.25 13.09
CA ALA A 284 3.58 24.83 11.81
C ALA A 284 4.06 23.77 10.78
N LEU A 285 4.68 22.66 11.23
CA LEU A 285 5.12 21.56 10.36
C LEU A 285 3.98 20.90 9.57
N LEU A 286 2.76 20.95 10.09
CA LEU A 286 1.57 20.41 9.41
C LEU A 286 0.73 21.51 8.74
N GLY A 287 1.25 22.73 8.65
CA GLY A 287 0.49 23.89 8.16
C GLY A 287 -0.69 24.28 9.05
N ILE A 288 -0.67 23.86 10.32
CA ILE A 288 -1.70 24.20 11.30
C ILE A 288 -1.38 25.58 11.88
N ASP A 289 -2.41 26.38 12.10
CA ASP A 289 -2.26 27.67 12.76
C ASP A 289 -1.67 27.50 14.17
N THR A 290 -0.51 28.12 14.39
CA THR A 290 0.20 28.15 15.68
C THR A 290 -0.60 28.77 16.82
N ALA A 291 -1.65 29.55 16.51
CA ALA A 291 -2.57 30.12 17.49
C ALA A 291 -3.75 29.20 17.86
N ALA A 292 -3.83 27.99 17.28
CA ALA A 292 -4.89 27.05 17.58
C ALA A 292 -4.89 26.66 19.07
N ALA A 293 -6.08 26.62 19.68
CA ALA A 293 -6.24 26.16 21.05
C ALA A 293 -6.04 24.65 21.14
N LEU A 294 -5.28 24.20 22.13
CA LEU A 294 -5.05 22.78 22.42
C LEU A 294 -6.00 22.31 23.55
N PRO A 295 -6.47 21.05 23.53
CA PRO A 295 -6.14 20.00 22.57
C PRO A 295 -6.79 20.24 21.19
N LEU A 296 -6.02 20.00 20.12
CA LEU A 296 -6.48 20.17 18.73
C LEU A 296 -6.73 18.81 18.08
N ARG A 297 -7.98 18.60 17.64
CA ARG A 297 -8.37 17.41 16.88
C ARG A 297 -8.22 17.64 15.37
N LEU A 298 -7.38 16.85 14.72
CA LEU A 298 -7.21 16.88 13.27
C LEU A 298 -8.37 16.18 12.55
N PRO A 299 -8.66 16.52 11.29
CA PRO A 299 -9.58 15.73 10.47
C PRO A 299 -9.09 14.27 10.34
N PRO A 300 -9.98 13.31 10.04
CA PRO A 300 -9.57 11.95 9.74
C PRO A 300 -8.54 11.90 8.61
N LEU A 301 -7.45 11.18 8.83
CA LEU A 301 -6.35 11.00 7.90
C LEU A 301 -6.19 9.51 7.57
N PRO A 302 -5.81 9.14 6.34
CA PRO A 302 -5.38 7.77 6.06
C PRO A 302 -4.24 7.35 6.99
N ALA A 303 -4.24 6.08 7.43
CA ALA A 303 -3.25 5.53 8.34
C ALA A 303 -1.77 5.91 8.04
N PRO A 304 -1.23 5.80 6.81
CA PRO A 304 0.16 6.19 6.55
C PRO A 304 0.42 7.68 6.80
N ARG A 305 -0.55 8.55 6.47
CA ARG A 305 -0.45 9.99 6.71
C ARG A 305 -0.55 10.31 8.20
N ALA A 306 -1.45 9.67 8.93
CA ALA A 306 -1.57 9.83 10.37
C ALA A 306 -0.28 9.40 11.09
N ARG A 307 0.29 8.24 10.72
CA ARG A 307 1.54 7.73 11.29
C ARG A 307 2.71 8.68 11.06
N LEU A 308 2.87 9.19 9.83
CA LEU A 308 3.95 10.13 9.52
C LEU A 308 3.74 11.50 10.21
N ALA A 309 2.50 12.01 10.22
CA ALA A 309 2.18 13.28 10.88
C ALA A 309 2.43 13.20 12.39
N ARG A 310 2.00 12.12 13.04
CA ARG A 310 2.28 11.85 14.46
C ARG A 310 3.77 11.83 14.73
N HIS A 311 4.55 11.08 13.96
CA HIS A 311 6.00 11.02 14.13
C HIS A 311 6.66 12.40 14.04
N ARG A 312 6.28 13.22 13.05
CA ARG A 312 6.81 14.58 12.88
C ARG A 312 6.44 15.50 14.04
N LEU A 313 5.21 15.40 14.54
CA LEU A 313 4.75 16.17 15.71
C LEU A 313 5.50 15.77 16.98
N GLU A 314 5.61 14.47 17.26
CA GLU A 314 6.34 13.95 18.43
C GLU A 314 7.83 14.28 18.37
N ALA A 315 8.46 14.17 17.19
CA ALA A 315 9.85 14.57 16.98
C ALA A 315 10.08 16.08 17.19
N ALA A 316 9.04 16.90 16.98
CA ALA A 316 9.04 18.33 17.26
C ALA A 316 8.63 18.67 18.70
N GLY A 317 8.40 17.66 19.56
CA GLY A 317 8.12 17.84 20.99
C GLY A 317 6.64 18.04 21.33
N ALA A 318 5.72 17.67 20.42
CA ALA A 318 4.30 17.63 20.73
C ALA A 318 3.89 16.28 21.35
N ASP A 319 2.87 16.31 22.19
CA ASP A 319 2.18 15.14 22.71
C ASP A 319 0.92 14.89 21.87
N VAL A 320 0.80 13.67 21.34
CA VAL A 320 -0.21 13.34 20.33
C VAL A 320 -0.88 12.01 20.64
N SER A 321 -2.17 12.07 20.94
CA SER A 321 -3.04 10.90 21.01
C SER A 321 -3.55 10.53 19.62
N GLN A 322 -3.60 9.23 19.32
CA GLN A 322 -4.06 8.70 18.04
C GLN A 322 -5.23 7.75 18.27
N PHE A 323 -6.32 8.00 17.56
CA PHE A 323 -7.53 7.20 17.62
C PHE A 323 -7.92 6.75 16.23
N GLN A 324 -8.59 5.63 16.11
CA GLN A 324 -9.25 5.31 14.86
C GLN A 324 -10.46 6.21 14.65
N ALA A 325 -10.66 6.68 13.43
CA ALA A 325 -11.87 7.38 13.08
C ALA A 325 -13.06 6.43 13.22
N PRO A 326 -14.20 6.87 13.79
CA PRO A 326 -15.43 6.08 13.68
C PRO A 326 -15.71 5.87 12.19
N ASP A 327 -16.12 4.65 11.80
CA ASP A 327 -16.45 4.33 10.42
C ASP A 327 -17.40 5.41 9.89
N ARG A 328 -16.91 6.22 8.95
CA ARG A 328 -17.77 7.14 8.23
C ARG A 328 -18.80 6.26 7.55
N ALA A 329 -20.08 6.47 7.85
CA ALA A 329 -21.15 6.00 6.98
C ALA A 329 -20.82 6.50 5.57
N ALA A 330 -20.35 5.59 4.73
CA ALA A 330 -19.88 5.85 3.37
C ALA A 330 -21.08 6.01 2.43
#